data_AF-A0A7J9XWY7-F1
#
_entry.id   AF-A0A7J9XWY7-F1
#
_cell.length_a   1.000
_cell.length_b   1.000
_cell.length_c   1.000
_cell.angle_alpha   90.00
_cell.angle_beta   90.00
_cell.angle_gamma   90.00
#
_symmetry.space_group_name_H-M   'P 1'
#
loop_
_entity.id
_entity.type
_entity.pdbx_description
1 polymer ?
#
loop_
_entity_poly.entity_id
_entity_poly.type
_entity_poly.pdbx_seq_one_letter_code
_entity_poly.pdbx_strand_id
1 'polypeptide(L)'
;MLTSEHNKASGRANAADDGTGHPDDAQAPRLRLAATVLGLLGALLAIAVPLLPVVQDTAVIDWPSGNGVTPVNAPLSAYQPQEISATVPCDSARSLDARSPEPAPLVSTTPPASAEGAAVRMLLQVSDGKVSVISRGQLLGTAAMPPGACEVELNSSAAATTVTVADRPVVDLDADVRPQVVGIYTALDASVDPVDGVGVQITPDTRFQSVPHPVKFAGMVLAAAAVLASLVLLHRLDRRVGRRAPLLVPPGWWKPTGRDVTVIAVLAVWVVIGGITSDDGYILTMIQARDETGYMGNYYRWFNVSETPFALVHRLVQLVSEYSLQPVILRMPSVLAGLLTWLIVSRGIVQPLCQPGRRLPVHLLTALFFLTCWLPYAMGL
;
A
#
# COMPACT_ATOMS: atom_id res chain seq x y z
N MET A 1 -52.54 -23.42 -56.54
CA MET A 1 -52.65 -24.69 -57.31
C MET A 1 -51.25 -25.01 -57.80
N LEU A 2 -50.47 -25.86 -57.10
CA LEU A 2 -50.47 -27.34 -57.19
C LEU A 2 -50.26 -27.79 -58.65
N THR A 3 -49.33 -28.64 -59.08
CA THR A 3 -48.29 -29.57 -58.54
C THR A 3 -47.58 -30.06 -59.83
N SER A 4 -46.31 -30.49 -59.86
CA SER A 4 -45.91 -31.85 -59.46
C SER A 4 -44.44 -32.06 -59.83
N GLU A 5 -43.82 -32.88 -59.00
CA GLU A 5 -42.43 -33.30 -58.92
C GLU A 5 -41.95 -34.17 -60.09
N HIS A 6 -40.63 -34.18 -60.31
CA HIS A 6 -39.91 -35.42 -60.59
C HIS A 6 -38.51 -35.40 -59.98
N ASN A 7 -38.28 -36.44 -59.19
CA ASN A 7 -37.17 -36.72 -58.30
C ASN A 7 -36.04 -37.42 -59.10
N LYS A 8 -34.77 -37.05 -58.88
CA LYS A 8 -33.63 -37.88 -59.31
C LYS A 8 -32.47 -37.77 -58.32
N ALA A 9 -32.35 -38.84 -57.54
CA ALA A 9 -31.23 -39.16 -56.67
C ALA A 9 -30.02 -39.68 -57.47
N SER A 10 -28.81 -39.32 -57.04
CA SER A 10 -27.53 -40.07 -57.13
C SER A 10 -26.38 -39.07 -56.91
N GLY A 11 -25.42 -39.22 -56.01
CA GLY A 11 -25.11 -40.31 -55.10
C GLY A 11 -24.29 -39.78 -53.90
N ARG A 12 -24.55 -40.38 -52.74
CA ARG A 12 -23.69 -40.28 -51.56
C ARG A 12 -22.43 -41.09 -51.82
N ALA A 13 -21.29 -40.41 -51.94
CA ALA A 13 -20.01 -41.06 -51.74
C ALA A 13 -19.85 -41.32 -50.23
N ASN A 14 -19.98 -42.58 -49.83
CA ASN A 14 -19.51 -43.08 -48.55
C ASN A 14 -17.99 -42.90 -48.53
N ALA A 15 -17.50 -41.82 -47.92
CA ALA A 15 -16.13 -41.78 -47.43
C ALA A 15 -16.08 -42.69 -46.20
N ALA A 16 -15.35 -43.78 -46.34
CA ALA A 16 -15.06 -44.72 -45.28
C ALA A 16 -14.49 -43.98 -44.06
N ASP A 17 -15.06 -44.30 -42.91
CA ASP A 17 -14.54 -44.01 -41.58
C ASP A 17 -13.26 -44.82 -41.39
N ASP A 18 -12.14 -44.30 -41.89
CA ASP A 18 -10.82 -44.81 -41.56
C ASP A 18 -10.52 -44.40 -40.11
N GLY A 19 -10.84 -45.32 -39.20
CA GLY A 19 -10.55 -45.29 -37.76
C GLY A 19 -9.06 -45.31 -37.42
N THR A 20 -8.27 -44.46 -38.07
CA THR A 20 -6.90 -44.14 -37.68
C THR A 20 -6.96 -42.91 -36.77
N GLY A 21 -7.40 -43.12 -35.53
CA GLY A 21 -7.31 -42.10 -34.49
C GLY A 21 -5.88 -41.58 -34.44
N HIS A 22 -5.68 -40.33 -34.87
CA HIS A 22 -4.38 -39.68 -34.81
C HIS A 22 -3.91 -39.76 -33.35
N PRO A 23 -2.64 -40.11 -33.07
CA PRO A 23 -2.13 -40.18 -31.69
C PRO A 23 -2.32 -38.88 -30.88
N ASP A 24 -2.63 -37.78 -31.57
CA ASP A 24 -2.99 -36.47 -31.01
C ASP A 24 -4.40 -36.38 -30.38
N ASP A 25 -5.37 -37.20 -30.80
CA ASP A 25 -6.75 -37.19 -30.23
C ASP A 25 -6.80 -37.80 -28.84
N ALA A 26 -5.98 -38.82 -28.56
CA ALA A 26 -5.86 -39.44 -27.24
C ALA A 26 -5.27 -38.47 -26.18
N GLN A 27 -4.57 -37.42 -26.60
CA GLN A 27 -3.92 -36.44 -25.69
C GLN A 27 -4.84 -35.28 -25.30
N ALA A 28 -5.88 -34.99 -26.09
CA ALA A 28 -6.81 -33.89 -25.82
C ALA A 28 -7.49 -33.95 -24.43
N PRO A 29 -8.02 -35.09 -23.96
CA PRO A 29 -8.62 -35.17 -22.61
C PRO A 29 -7.59 -34.98 -21.50
N ARG A 30 -6.35 -35.46 -21.68
CA ARG A 30 -5.26 -35.28 -20.70
C ARG A 30 -4.84 -33.82 -20.56
N LEU A 31 -4.73 -33.13 -21.69
CA LEU A 31 -4.44 -31.68 -21.72
C LEU A 31 -5.55 -30.86 -21.08
N ARG A 32 -6.82 -31.19 -21.35
CA ARG A 32 -7.99 -30.56 -20.71
C ARG A 32 -7.94 -30.73 -19.20
N LEU A 33 -7.76 -31.97 -18.73
CA LEU A 33 -7.67 -32.26 -17.30
C LEU A 33 -6.52 -31.49 -16.64
N ALA A 34 -5.32 -31.50 -17.24
CA ALA A 34 -4.17 -30.78 -16.71
C ALA A 34 -4.41 -29.25 -16.65
N ALA A 35 -5.00 -28.66 -17.70
CA ALA A 35 -5.35 -27.24 -17.72
C ALA A 35 -6.34 -26.88 -16.60
N THR A 36 -7.38 -27.70 -16.42
CA THR A 36 -8.37 -27.51 -15.36
C THR A 36 -7.75 -27.64 -13.98
N VAL A 37 -6.98 -28.70 -13.71
CA VAL A 37 -6.33 -28.91 -12.40
C VAL A 37 -5.38 -27.79 -12.06
N LEU A 38 -4.53 -27.36 -13.00
CA LEU A 38 -3.59 -26.25 -12.79
C LEU A 38 -4.32 -24.92 -12.60
N GLY A 39 -5.41 -24.68 -13.34
CA GLY A 39 -6.22 -23.47 -13.19
C GLY A 39 -6.90 -23.41 -11.82
N LEU A 40 -7.50 -24.52 -11.37
CA LEU A 40 -8.10 -24.63 -10.04
C LEU A 40 -7.06 -24.49 -8.94
N LEU A 41 -5.90 -25.15 -9.07
CA LEU A 41 -4.80 -25.02 -8.13
C LEU A 41 -4.30 -23.58 -8.03
N GLY A 42 -4.10 -22.92 -9.19
CA GLY A 42 -3.70 -21.52 -9.24
C GLY A 42 -4.71 -20.59 -8.57
N ALA A 43 -6.01 -20.79 -8.82
CA ALA A 43 -7.08 -20.04 -8.18
C ALA A 43 -7.12 -20.26 -6.66
N LEU A 44 -7.02 -21.51 -6.20
CA LEU A 44 -6.99 -21.86 -4.78
C LEU A 44 -5.78 -21.24 -4.07
N LEU A 45 -4.59 -21.32 -4.68
CA LEU A 45 -3.38 -20.70 -4.14
C LEU A 45 -3.51 -19.17 -4.10
N ALA A 46 -4.05 -18.54 -5.15
CA ALA A 46 -4.27 -17.10 -5.18
C ALA A 46 -5.24 -16.63 -4.07
N ILE A 47 -6.29 -17.40 -3.80
CA ILE A 47 -7.22 -17.14 -2.67
C ILE A 47 -6.53 -17.36 -1.32
N ALA A 48 -5.63 -18.34 -1.22
CA ALA A 48 -4.89 -18.62 0.00
C ALA A 48 -3.81 -17.57 0.31
N VAL A 49 -3.15 -16.99 -0.71
CA VAL A 49 -2.01 -16.07 -0.55
C VAL A 49 -2.26 -14.94 0.45
N PRO A 50 -3.42 -14.22 0.45
CA PRO A 50 -3.71 -13.20 1.47
C PRO A 50 -3.67 -13.72 2.91
N LEU A 51 -4.05 -14.99 3.13
CA LEU A 51 -4.11 -15.65 4.45
C LEU A 51 -2.77 -16.25 4.88
N LEU A 52 -1.81 -16.39 3.96
CA LEU A 52 -0.48 -16.91 4.28
C LEU A 52 0.34 -15.91 5.10
N PRO A 53 1.21 -16.40 6.01
CA PRO A 53 1.89 -15.57 6.99
C PRO A 53 2.86 -14.54 6.38
N VAL A 54 3.09 -13.48 7.12
CA VAL A 54 4.10 -12.45 6.84
C VAL A 54 5.05 -12.35 8.03
N VAL A 55 6.23 -11.77 7.81
CA VAL A 55 7.16 -11.41 8.87
C VAL A 55 7.07 -9.89 9.01
N GLN A 56 6.59 -9.42 10.16
CA GLN A 56 6.52 -7.99 10.49
C GLN A 56 7.83 -7.56 11.14
N ASP A 57 8.32 -6.37 10.77
CA ASP A 57 9.41 -5.71 11.46
C ASP A 57 8.84 -4.89 12.63
N THR A 58 9.23 -5.22 13.86
CA THR A 58 8.66 -4.60 15.07
C THR A 58 9.70 -3.70 15.72
N ALA A 59 9.28 -2.48 16.05
CA ALA A 59 10.11 -1.52 16.77
C ALA A 59 9.62 -1.35 18.21
N VAL A 60 10.57 -1.07 19.11
CA VAL A 60 10.30 -0.63 20.48
C VAL A 60 11.24 0.54 20.77
N ILE A 61 10.70 1.60 21.36
CA ILE A 61 11.46 2.76 21.81
C ILE A 61 11.57 2.65 23.33
N ASP A 62 12.78 2.36 23.81
CA ASP A 62 13.10 2.34 25.23
C ASP A 62 13.81 3.65 25.61
N TRP A 63 13.33 4.28 26.66
CA TRP A 63 13.92 5.48 27.26
C TRP A 63 13.97 5.30 28.78
N PRO A 64 15.02 5.75 29.48
CA PRO A 64 16.18 6.47 28.96
C PRO A 64 17.15 5.61 28.15
N SER A 65 17.72 6.17 27.07
CA SER A 65 18.77 5.51 26.27
C SER A 65 20.13 6.18 26.50
N GLY A 66 21.10 5.46 27.08
CA GLY A 66 22.43 6.01 27.38
C GLY A 66 22.51 6.69 28.75
N ASN A 67 23.22 7.82 28.85
CA ASN A 67 23.63 8.44 30.13
C ASN A 67 22.59 9.42 30.72
N GLY A 68 21.33 9.01 30.85
CA GLY A 68 20.33 9.73 31.65
C GLY A 68 19.04 10.12 30.91
N VAL A 69 18.24 10.95 31.56
CA VAL A 69 16.84 11.28 31.22
C VAL A 69 16.68 12.40 30.18
N THR A 70 17.61 12.52 29.24
CA THR A 70 17.53 13.55 28.20
C THR A 70 16.29 13.32 27.32
N PRO A 71 15.50 14.37 27.01
CA PRO A 71 14.35 14.24 26.13
C PRO A 71 14.71 13.70 24.74
N VAL A 72 13.84 12.88 24.17
CA VAL A 72 14.00 12.31 22.82
C VAL A 72 12.82 12.66 21.93
N ASN A 73 13.09 12.94 20.66
CA ASN A 73 12.05 13.16 19.64
C ASN A 73 11.83 11.86 18.88
N ALA A 74 10.59 11.38 18.87
CA ALA A 74 10.17 10.17 18.18
C ALA A 74 8.75 10.34 17.64
N PRO A 75 8.56 11.18 16.60
CA PRO A 75 7.24 11.42 16.00
C PRO A 75 6.70 10.17 15.32
N LEU A 76 5.61 9.64 15.85
CA LEU A 76 4.94 8.48 15.27
C LEU A 76 4.06 8.90 14.09
N SER A 77 4.25 8.29 12.91
CA SER A 77 3.41 8.56 11.73
C SER A 77 1.94 8.19 11.96
N ALA A 78 1.69 7.15 12.78
CA ALA A 78 0.36 6.72 13.18
C ALA A 78 -0.25 7.56 14.32
N TYR A 79 0.50 8.57 14.82
CA TYR A 79 0.22 9.44 15.96
C TYR A 79 0.15 8.73 17.31
N GLN A 80 -0.55 7.58 17.39
CA GLN A 80 -0.68 6.78 18.59
C GLN A 80 0.20 5.51 18.50
N PRO A 81 0.81 5.09 19.62
CA PRO A 81 1.51 3.81 19.67
C PRO A 81 0.51 2.65 19.79
N GLN A 82 0.95 1.42 19.54
CA GLN A 82 0.19 0.23 19.93
C GLN A 82 0.04 0.17 21.46
N GLU A 83 1.13 0.45 22.16
CA GLU A 83 1.21 0.47 23.61
C GLU A 83 2.26 1.47 24.08
N ILE A 84 2.01 2.13 25.22
CA ILE A 84 3.00 2.92 25.95
C ILE A 84 2.92 2.55 27.43
N SER A 85 4.08 2.30 28.03
CA SER A 85 4.24 2.12 29.46
C SER A 85 5.28 3.10 30.02
N ALA A 86 5.11 3.51 31.26
CA ALA A 86 6.08 4.33 31.97
C ALA A 86 6.12 3.98 33.46
N THR A 87 7.33 3.92 34.01
CA THR A 87 7.59 3.70 35.43
C THR A 87 8.45 4.87 35.93
N VAL A 88 7.98 5.54 36.98
CA VAL A 88 8.72 6.63 37.63
C VAL A 88 8.75 6.38 39.13
N PRO A 89 9.93 6.14 39.73
CA PRO A 89 10.05 6.01 41.17
C PRO A 89 9.57 7.27 41.90
N CYS A 90 8.89 7.08 43.02
CA CYS A 90 8.39 8.17 43.84
C CYS A 90 9.52 9.05 44.39
N ASP A 91 10.74 8.52 44.55
CA ASP A 91 11.91 9.33 44.94
C ASP A 91 12.30 10.34 43.86
N SER A 92 12.27 9.93 42.58
CA SER A 92 12.46 10.83 41.43
C SER A 92 11.38 11.91 41.41
N ALA A 93 10.11 11.50 41.59
CA ALA A 93 8.99 12.43 41.59
C ALA A 93 9.05 13.42 42.76
N ARG A 94 9.40 12.97 43.97
CA ARG A 94 9.57 13.83 45.14
C ARG A 94 10.75 14.79 45.00
N SER A 95 11.87 14.34 44.43
CA SER A 95 13.02 15.22 44.15
C SER A 95 12.63 16.35 43.22
N LEU A 96 11.93 16.01 42.12
CA LEU A 96 11.45 16.99 41.15
C LEU A 96 10.43 17.97 41.75
N ASP A 97 9.49 17.47 42.56
CA ASP A 97 8.47 18.28 43.24
C ASP A 97 9.11 19.27 44.23
N ALA A 98 10.05 18.80 45.04
CA ALA A 98 10.71 19.62 46.06
C ALA A 98 11.50 20.81 45.49
N ARG A 99 11.99 20.70 44.25
CA ARG A 99 12.75 21.76 43.58
C ARG A 99 11.94 22.59 42.58
N SER A 100 10.71 22.19 42.29
CA SER A 100 9.85 22.83 41.28
C SER A 100 8.77 23.68 41.96
N PRO A 101 8.70 25.00 41.72
CA PRO A 101 7.66 25.86 42.31
C PRO A 101 6.30 25.74 41.62
N GLU A 102 6.28 25.17 40.41
CA GLU A 102 5.11 24.99 39.55
C GLU A 102 4.99 23.51 39.16
N PRO A 103 3.81 23.03 38.71
CA PRO A 103 3.62 21.65 38.28
C PRO A 103 4.66 21.22 37.25
N ALA A 104 5.39 20.15 37.56
CA ALA A 104 6.53 19.70 36.76
C ALA A 104 6.25 18.36 36.05
N PRO A 105 6.56 18.24 34.74
CA PRO A 105 6.32 17.00 34.00
C PRO A 105 7.30 15.90 34.42
N LEU A 106 6.77 14.78 34.91
CA LEU A 106 7.53 13.53 35.10
C LEU A 106 7.72 12.84 33.75
N VAL A 107 6.66 12.70 32.98
CA VAL A 107 6.65 12.14 31.62
C VAL A 107 5.60 12.87 30.80
N SER A 108 5.97 13.32 29.60
CA SER A 108 5.08 13.96 28.63
C SER A 108 5.34 13.39 27.24
N THR A 109 4.28 13.08 26.49
CA THR A 109 4.40 12.53 25.12
C THR A 109 4.53 13.59 24.03
N THR A 110 4.42 14.87 24.41
CA THR A 110 4.69 16.04 23.57
C THR A 110 5.54 17.06 24.34
N PRO A 111 6.20 18.02 23.66
CA PRO A 111 6.93 19.08 24.34
C PRO A 111 6.03 19.81 25.35
N PRO A 112 6.45 19.99 26.62
CA PRO A 112 5.62 20.59 27.65
C PRO A 112 5.10 21.99 27.30
N ALA A 113 5.91 22.78 26.56
CA ALA A 113 5.60 24.13 26.12
C ALA A 113 4.69 24.22 24.88
N SER A 114 4.33 23.10 24.24
CA SER A 114 3.44 23.10 23.06
C SER A 114 1.99 23.28 23.49
N ALA A 115 1.37 24.39 23.06
CA ALA A 115 -0.03 24.68 23.31
C ALA A 115 -0.96 23.69 22.61
N GLU A 116 -0.67 23.37 21.34
CA GLU A 116 -1.42 22.38 20.55
C GLU A 116 -1.22 20.97 21.11
N GLY A 117 0.00 20.65 21.57
CA GLY A 117 0.33 19.36 22.17
C GLY A 117 -0.47 19.08 23.45
N ALA A 118 -0.83 20.10 24.22
CA ALA A 118 -1.62 19.95 25.45
C ALA A 118 -2.98 19.27 25.22
N ALA A 119 -3.57 19.41 24.02
CA ALA A 119 -4.86 18.81 23.66
C ALA A 119 -4.78 17.32 23.27
N VAL A 120 -3.57 16.77 23.07
CA VAL A 120 -3.38 15.41 22.52
C VAL A 120 -2.40 14.54 23.32
N ARG A 121 -1.59 15.15 24.19
CA ARG A 121 -0.56 14.45 24.98
C ARG A 121 -1.11 13.61 26.11
N MET A 122 -0.30 12.66 26.57
CA MET A 122 -0.33 12.16 27.95
C MET A 122 0.72 12.93 28.74
N LEU A 123 0.35 13.36 29.95
CA LEU A 123 1.21 14.07 30.88
C LEU A 123 1.02 13.49 32.28
N LEU A 124 2.08 12.91 32.82
CA LEU A 124 2.26 12.67 34.24
C LEU A 124 3.01 13.86 34.81
N GLN A 125 2.42 14.57 35.77
CA GLN A 125 3.05 15.72 36.42
C GLN A 125 2.98 15.61 37.94
N VAL A 126 3.94 16.21 38.61
CA VAL A 126 3.99 16.29 40.07
C VAL A 126 3.77 17.74 40.54
N SER A 127 3.01 17.91 41.61
CA SER A 127 2.80 19.18 42.30
C SER A 127 2.30 18.92 43.72
N ASP A 128 2.86 19.59 44.72
CA ASP A 128 2.41 19.55 46.12
C ASP A 128 2.27 18.13 46.70
N GLY A 129 3.26 17.26 46.43
CA GLY A 129 3.28 15.87 46.87
C GLY A 129 2.26 14.97 46.17
N LYS A 130 1.64 15.44 45.08
CA LYS A 130 0.63 14.70 44.32
C LYS A 130 1.07 14.49 42.88
N VAL A 131 0.72 13.34 42.33
CA VAL A 131 0.85 13.02 40.91
C VAL A 131 -0.51 13.22 40.25
N SER A 132 -0.52 13.97 39.16
CA SER A 132 -1.71 14.18 38.31
C SER A 132 -1.49 13.57 36.94
N VAL A 133 -2.54 12.94 36.42
CA VAL A 133 -2.56 12.30 35.10
C VAL A 133 -3.46 13.12 34.19
N ILE A 134 -2.89 13.69 33.14
CA ILE A 134 -3.63 14.48 32.16
C ILE A 134 -3.49 13.79 30.80
N SER A 135 -4.61 13.44 30.18
CA SER A 135 -4.62 12.90 28.81
C SER A 135 -5.53 13.75 27.94
N ARG A 136 -5.06 14.15 26.76
CA ARG A 136 -5.83 14.89 25.76
C ARG A 136 -6.54 16.13 26.32
N GLY A 137 -5.83 16.87 27.19
CA GLY A 137 -6.32 18.08 27.85
C GLY A 137 -7.30 17.85 29.01
N GLN A 138 -7.57 16.60 29.40
CA GLN A 138 -8.45 16.25 30.51
C GLN A 138 -7.66 15.67 31.68
N LEU A 139 -7.92 16.18 32.89
CA LEU A 139 -7.42 15.57 34.12
C LEU A 139 -8.18 14.26 34.36
N LEU A 140 -7.48 13.14 34.27
CA LEU A 140 -8.04 11.81 34.48
C LEU A 140 -8.07 11.42 35.95
N GLY A 141 -7.07 11.86 36.73
CA GLY A 141 -6.98 11.55 38.14
C GLY A 141 -5.78 12.22 38.81
N THR A 142 -5.84 12.30 40.14
CA THR A 142 -4.77 12.82 40.99
C THR A 142 -4.66 11.94 42.24
N ALA A 143 -3.43 11.61 42.63
CA ALA A 143 -3.16 10.85 43.85
C ALA A 143 -1.99 11.44 44.63
N ALA A 144 -2.06 11.36 45.96
CA ALA A 144 -0.94 11.72 46.82
C ALA A 144 0.10 10.59 46.83
N MET A 145 1.38 10.96 46.79
CA MET A 145 2.46 9.98 46.95
C MET A 145 2.57 9.57 48.42
N PRO A 146 2.49 8.26 48.76
CA PRO A 146 2.71 7.83 50.13
C PRO A 146 4.17 8.05 50.55
N PRO A 147 4.46 8.12 51.86
CA PRO A 147 5.83 8.13 52.35
C PRO A 147 6.51 6.78 52.07
N GLY A 148 7.82 6.81 51.82
CA GLY A 148 8.62 5.61 51.52
C GLY A 148 8.70 5.29 50.03
N ALA A 149 9.40 4.21 49.70
CA ALA A 149 9.60 3.77 48.33
C ALA A 149 8.27 3.35 47.68
N CYS A 150 8.02 3.86 46.49
CA CYS A 150 6.89 3.49 45.65
C CYS A 150 7.20 3.83 44.18
N GLU A 151 6.33 3.37 43.28
CA GLU A 151 6.40 3.67 41.85
C GLU A 151 5.09 4.28 41.36
N VAL A 152 5.23 5.15 40.36
CA VAL A 152 4.14 5.63 39.51
C VAL A 152 4.23 4.85 38.22
N GLU A 153 3.23 4.03 37.93
CA GLU A 153 3.19 3.22 36.71
C GLU A 153 2.05 3.70 35.81
N LEU A 154 2.32 3.85 34.52
CA LEU A 154 1.34 4.13 33.47
C LEU A 154 1.41 2.99 32.47
N ASN A 155 0.26 2.46 32.07
CA ASN A 155 0.12 1.56 30.93
C ASN A 155 -1.06 2.01 30.08
N SER A 156 -0.86 2.22 28.78
CA SER A 156 -1.92 2.65 27.86
C SER A 156 -1.85 1.88 26.55
N SER A 157 -2.94 1.17 26.26
CA SER A 157 -3.15 0.41 25.03
C SER A 157 -4.52 0.74 24.42
N ALA A 158 -4.83 0.14 23.27
CA ALA A 158 -6.16 0.27 22.68
C ALA A 158 -7.30 -0.29 23.56
N ALA A 159 -6.99 -1.22 24.47
CA ALA A 159 -7.97 -1.86 25.32
C ALA A 159 -8.26 -1.04 26.59
N ALA A 160 -7.22 -0.53 27.24
CA ALA A 160 -7.34 0.20 28.49
C ALA A 160 -6.17 1.14 28.74
N THR A 161 -6.41 2.15 29.59
CA THR A 161 -5.36 3.00 30.17
C THR A 161 -5.45 2.97 31.69
N THR A 162 -4.35 2.58 32.31
CA THR A 162 -4.22 2.46 33.76
C THR A 162 -3.06 3.32 34.26
N VAL A 163 -3.25 3.95 35.41
CA VAL A 163 -2.16 4.60 36.14
C VAL A 163 -2.27 4.22 37.62
N THR A 164 -1.18 3.74 38.19
CA THR A 164 -1.08 3.41 39.61
C THR A 164 -0.06 4.31 40.31
N VAL A 165 -0.28 4.56 41.59
CA VAL A 165 0.71 5.18 42.48
C VAL A 165 0.82 4.29 43.71
N ALA A 166 1.99 3.68 43.93
CA ALA A 166 2.21 2.67 44.97
C ALA A 166 1.18 1.53 44.91
N ASP A 167 1.01 0.94 43.72
CA ASP A 167 0.05 -0.14 43.41
C ASP A 167 -1.43 0.21 43.62
N ARG A 168 -1.75 1.49 43.87
CA ARG A 168 -3.13 1.96 44.01
C ARG A 168 -3.60 2.60 42.70
N PRO A 169 -4.73 2.17 42.13
CA PRO A 169 -5.23 2.73 40.88
C PRO A 169 -5.64 4.20 41.09
N VAL A 170 -5.11 5.07 40.23
CA VAL A 170 -5.47 6.49 40.11
C VAL A 170 -6.35 6.70 38.89
N VAL A 171 -6.02 5.99 37.81
CA VAL A 171 -6.78 5.94 36.57
C VAL A 171 -6.96 4.47 36.20
N ASP A 172 -8.18 4.08 35.85
CA ASP A 172 -8.51 2.77 35.33
C ASP A 172 -9.66 2.95 34.33
N LEU A 173 -9.31 2.96 33.05
CA LEU A 173 -10.23 3.27 31.95
C LEU A 173 -10.19 2.16 30.91
N ASP A 174 -11.28 1.40 30.77
CA ASP A 174 -11.51 0.41 29.71
C ASP A 174 -11.92 1.09 28.38
N ALA A 175 -11.09 2.00 27.90
CA ALA A 175 -11.31 2.74 26.66
C ALA A 175 -9.99 3.12 25.98
N ASP A 176 -10.05 3.30 24.65
CA ASP A 176 -8.91 3.80 23.86
C ASP A 176 -8.73 5.32 24.05
N VAL A 177 -7.92 5.67 25.04
CA VAL A 177 -7.50 7.05 25.33
C VAL A 177 -6.00 7.26 25.09
N ARG A 178 -5.39 6.42 24.24
CA ARG A 178 -3.96 6.50 23.91
C ARG A 178 -3.57 7.90 23.42
N PRO A 179 -2.42 8.41 23.87
CA PRO A 179 -1.99 9.75 23.52
C PRO A 179 -1.38 9.81 22.13
N GLN A 180 -1.32 11.03 21.60
CA GLN A 180 -0.38 11.32 20.52
C GLN A 180 1.04 11.35 21.09
N VAL A 181 1.98 10.70 20.41
CA VAL A 181 3.40 10.64 20.76
C VAL A 181 4.21 11.34 19.68
N VAL A 182 4.92 12.39 20.09
CA VAL A 182 5.98 13.02 19.28
C VAL A 182 7.37 12.86 19.88
N GLY A 183 7.45 12.34 21.09
CA GLY A 183 8.68 12.12 21.83
C GLY A 183 8.40 11.79 23.29
N ILE A 184 9.47 11.76 24.09
CA ILE A 184 9.42 11.57 25.54
C ILE A 184 10.13 12.76 26.17
N TYR A 185 9.40 13.51 26.98
CA TYR A 185 9.88 14.75 27.60
C TYR A 185 9.65 14.67 29.12
N THR A 186 10.61 15.19 29.87
CA THR A 186 10.58 15.24 31.33
C THR A 186 11.25 16.52 31.82
N ALA A 187 10.93 16.93 33.04
CA ALA A 187 11.69 17.95 33.77
C ALA A 187 12.71 17.34 34.74
N LEU A 188 12.76 16.01 34.87
CA LEU A 188 13.82 15.31 35.62
C LEU A 188 15.19 15.64 35.02
N ASP A 189 16.18 15.81 35.91
CA ASP A 189 17.56 16.10 35.54
C ASP A 189 18.47 15.13 36.30
N ALA A 190 19.18 14.28 35.55
CA ALA A 190 20.05 13.25 36.11
C ALA A 190 21.22 13.81 36.95
N SER A 191 21.51 15.12 36.89
CA SER A 191 22.52 15.76 37.72
C SER A 191 22.05 16.10 39.14
N VAL A 192 20.73 16.16 39.37
CA VAL A 192 20.13 16.58 40.65
C VAL A 192 19.06 15.64 41.18
N ASP A 193 18.40 14.86 40.31
CA ASP A 193 17.35 13.92 40.69
C ASP A 193 17.84 12.47 40.63
N PRO A 194 17.35 11.58 41.53
CA PRO A 194 17.57 10.16 41.39
C PRO A 194 16.74 9.66 40.19
N VAL A 195 17.39 9.11 39.17
CA VAL A 195 16.73 8.64 37.93
C VAL A 195 16.81 7.13 37.73
N ASP A 196 17.44 6.41 38.65
CA ASP A 196 17.50 4.95 38.63
C ASP A 196 16.08 4.38 38.75
N GLY A 197 15.68 3.55 37.77
CA GLY A 197 14.33 2.96 37.71
C GLY A 197 13.31 3.80 36.94
N VAL A 198 13.66 5.00 36.48
CA VAL A 198 12.82 5.74 35.51
C VAL A 198 12.88 5.02 34.17
N GLY A 199 11.72 4.69 33.61
CA GLY A 199 11.61 4.00 32.33
C GLY A 199 10.34 4.41 31.58
N VAL A 200 10.44 4.52 30.27
CA VAL A 200 9.31 4.67 29.34
C VAL A 200 9.56 3.75 28.17
N GLN A 201 8.59 2.91 27.86
CA GLN A 201 8.63 2.03 26.71
C GLN A 201 7.45 2.35 25.79
N ILE A 202 7.73 2.53 24.51
CA ILE A 202 6.72 2.80 23.49
C ILE A 202 6.85 1.74 22.41
N THR A 203 5.75 1.07 22.09
CA THR A 203 5.67 0.14 20.96
C THR A 203 4.92 0.82 19.82
N PRO A 204 5.60 1.35 18.79
CA PRO A 204 4.93 1.95 17.64
C PRO A 204 4.11 0.94 16.84
N ASP A 205 3.08 1.42 16.16
CA ASP A 205 2.29 0.60 15.24
C ASP A 205 3.02 0.41 13.90
N THR A 206 3.65 -0.76 13.74
CA THR A 206 4.43 -1.15 12.56
C THR A 206 3.69 -2.14 11.65
N ARG A 207 2.36 -2.26 11.76
CA ARG A 207 1.55 -3.32 11.12
C ARG A 207 1.72 -3.45 9.59
N PHE A 208 2.15 -2.38 8.92
CA PHE A 208 2.35 -2.36 7.46
C PHE A 208 3.80 -2.68 7.04
N GLN A 209 4.75 -2.62 7.98
CA GLN A 209 6.17 -2.93 7.76
C GLN A 209 6.38 -4.43 7.79
N SER A 210 6.13 -5.10 6.66
CA SER A 210 6.23 -6.55 6.58
C SER A 210 6.78 -7.05 5.26
N VAL A 211 7.39 -8.23 5.31
CA VAL A 211 7.85 -8.99 4.16
C VAL A 211 7.12 -10.33 4.08
N PRO A 212 6.93 -10.90 2.87
CA PRO A 212 6.28 -12.20 2.75
C PRO A 212 7.13 -13.28 3.41
N HIS A 213 6.52 -14.11 4.27
CA HIS A 213 7.18 -15.32 4.76
C HIS A 213 7.51 -16.23 3.56
N PRO A 214 8.60 -17.03 3.59
CA PRO A 214 8.97 -17.90 2.47
C PRO A 214 7.84 -18.78 1.93
N VAL A 215 6.94 -19.25 2.80
CA VAL A 215 5.73 -20.01 2.42
C VAL A 215 4.75 -19.15 1.61
N LYS A 216 4.51 -17.90 2.00
CA LYS A 216 3.67 -16.95 1.24
C LYS A 216 4.30 -16.65 -0.12
N PHE A 217 5.61 -16.40 -0.14
CA PHE A 217 6.34 -16.16 -1.39
C PHE A 217 6.26 -17.36 -2.34
N ALA A 218 6.50 -18.59 -1.84
CA ALA A 218 6.33 -19.81 -2.62
C ALA A 218 4.89 -19.97 -3.13
N GLY A 219 3.88 -19.70 -2.29
CA GLY A 219 2.47 -19.70 -2.69
C GLY A 219 2.17 -18.73 -3.82
N MET A 220 2.72 -17.51 -3.78
CA MET A 220 2.59 -16.52 -4.87
C MET A 220 3.21 -17.00 -6.18
N VAL A 221 4.44 -17.53 -6.12
CA VAL A 221 5.15 -18.04 -7.31
C VAL A 221 4.41 -19.24 -7.90
N LEU A 222 3.97 -20.18 -7.07
CA LEU A 222 3.23 -21.37 -7.52
C LEU A 222 1.85 -21.00 -8.09
N ALA A 223 1.14 -20.04 -7.50
CA ALA A 223 -0.12 -19.53 -8.04
C ALA A 223 0.08 -18.96 -9.45
N ALA A 224 1.07 -18.07 -9.62
CA ALA A 224 1.39 -17.48 -10.91
C ALA A 224 1.81 -18.54 -11.93
N ALA A 225 2.69 -19.47 -11.56
CA ALA A 225 3.15 -20.54 -12.43
C ALA A 225 2.02 -21.49 -12.85
N ALA A 226 1.12 -21.85 -11.94
CA ALA A 226 -0.02 -22.72 -12.22
C ALA A 226 -1.03 -22.05 -13.17
N VAL A 227 -1.33 -20.76 -12.96
CA VAL A 227 -2.18 -19.98 -13.88
C VAL A 227 -1.54 -19.87 -15.26
N LEU A 228 -0.26 -19.49 -15.34
CA LEU A 228 0.45 -19.40 -16.61
C LEU A 228 0.50 -20.74 -17.35
N ALA A 229 0.78 -21.83 -16.65
CA ALA A 229 0.77 -23.17 -17.23
C ALA A 229 -0.63 -23.56 -17.72
N SER A 230 -1.69 -23.26 -16.96
CA SER A 230 -3.07 -23.48 -17.37
C SER A 230 -3.42 -22.70 -18.64
N LEU A 231 -3.04 -21.42 -18.74
CA LEU A 231 -3.25 -20.60 -19.93
C LEU A 231 -2.48 -21.11 -21.15
N VAL A 232 -1.24 -21.60 -20.96
CA VAL A 232 -0.47 -22.21 -22.05
C VAL A 232 -1.13 -23.49 -22.55
N LEU A 233 -1.66 -24.33 -21.64
CA LEU A 233 -2.39 -25.54 -22.03
C LEU A 233 -3.72 -25.22 -22.72
N LEU A 234 -4.44 -24.21 -22.22
CA LEU A 234 -5.65 -23.71 -22.84
C LEU A 234 -5.37 -23.20 -24.26
N HIS A 235 -4.31 -22.41 -24.44
CA HIS A 235 -3.87 -21.96 -25.75
C HIS A 235 -3.56 -23.13 -26.71
N ARG A 236 -2.93 -24.21 -26.21
CA ARG A 236 -2.67 -25.42 -27.01
C ARG A 236 -3.98 -26.14 -27.40
N LEU A 237 -4.97 -26.16 -26.52
CA LEU A 237 -6.30 -26.74 -26.80
C LEU A 237 -7.07 -25.92 -27.82
N ASP A 238 -7.07 -24.59 -27.69
CA ASP A 238 -7.74 -23.68 -28.62
C ASP A 238 -7.18 -23.80 -30.04
N ARG A 239 -5.86 -23.99 -30.16
CA ARG A 239 -5.19 -24.25 -31.45
C ARG A 239 -5.64 -25.53 -32.14
N ARG A 240 -6.29 -26.47 -31.44
CA ARG A 240 -6.82 -27.72 -32.01
C ARG A 240 -8.24 -27.57 -32.54
N VAL A 241 -9.07 -26.75 -31.90
CA VAL A 241 -10.51 -26.63 -32.22
C VAL A 241 -10.80 -25.43 -33.13
N GLY A 242 -10.03 -24.35 -33.02
CA GLY A 242 -10.29 -23.08 -33.70
C GLY A 242 -9.33 -22.71 -34.83
N ARG A 243 -9.70 -21.67 -35.60
CA ARG A 243 -8.77 -20.95 -36.48
C ARG A 243 -7.60 -20.45 -35.62
N ARG A 244 -6.36 -20.68 -36.09
CA ARG A 244 -5.14 -20.17 -35.43
C ARG A 244 -5.31 -18.68 -35.17
N ALA A 245 -5.40 -18.27 -33.89
CA ALA A 245 -5.26 -16.87 -33.54
C ALA A 245 -3.91 -16.39 -34.09
N PRO A 246 -3.87 -15.26 -34.81
CA PRO A 246 -2.61 -14.76 -35.33
C PRO A 246 -1.70 -14.47 -34.13
N LEU A 247 -0.51 -15.10 -34.11
CA LEU A 247 0.49 -14.94 -33.05
C LEU A 247 1.03 -13.49 -32.97
N LEU A 248 0.87 -12.74 -34.06
CA LEU A 248 1.36 -11.39 -34.24
C LEU A 248 0.26 -10.52 -34.82
N VAL A 249 0.34 -9.22 -34.57
CA VAL A 249 -0.53 -8.22 -35.18
C VAL A 249 -0.52 -8.34 -36.72
N PRO A 250 -1.65 -8.06 -37.41
CA PRO A 250 -1.77 -8.21 -38.86
C PRO A 250 -0.67 -7.51 -39.66
N PRO A 251 -0.31 -8.00 -40.86
CA PRO A 251 0.63 -7.33 -41.75
C PRO A 251 0.22 -5.87 -41.97
N GLY A 252 1.14 -4.94 -41.69
CA GLY A 252 0.88 -3.51 -41.80
C GLY A 252 0.47 -2.81 -40.51
N TRP A 253 0.29 -3.53 -39.40
CA TRP A 253 0.03 -2.91 -38.10
C TRP A 253 1.12 -1.93 -37.67
N TRP A 254 2.39 -2.25 -37.93
CA TRP A 254 3.52 -1.38 -37.59
C TRP A 254 3.83 -0.32 -38.65
N LYS A 255 3.06 -0.23 -39.74
CA LYS A 255 3.29 0.81 -40.75
C LYS A 255 2.85 2.16 -40.17
N PRO A 256 3.75 3.14 -40.00
CA PRO A 256 3.38 4.45 -39.50
C PRO A 256 2.54 5.18 -40.55
N THR A 257 1.51 5.88 -40.09
CA THR A 257 0.66 6.75 -40.90
C THR A 257 0.86 8.20 -40.45
N GLY A 258 0.49 9.17 -41.30
CA GLY A 258 0.65 10.60 -40.95
C GLY A 258 -0.01 10.97 -39.62
N ARG A 259 -1.18 10.41 -39.33
CA ARG A 259 -1.87 10.57 -38.03
C ARG A 259 -1.07 10.03 -36.83
N ASP A 260 -0.35 8.92 -37.00
CA ASP A 260 0.46 8.36 -35.91
C ASP A 260 1.62 9.30 -35.62
N VAL A 261 2.27 9.81 -36.68
CA VAL A 261 3.33 10.81 -36.56
C VAL A 261 2.80 12.05 -35.85
N THR A 262 1.59 12.52 -36.18
CA THR A 262 0.96 13.65 -35.49
C THR A 262 0.73 13.37 -34.00
N VAL A 263 0.11 12.24 -33.64
CA VAL A 263 -0.14 11.90 -32.23
C VAL A 263 1.16 11.75 -31.45
N ILE A 264 2.15 11.05 -32.02
CA ILE A 264 3.48 10.89 -31.42
C ILE A 264 4.15 12.25 -31.22
N ALA A 265 4.13 13.11 -32.23
CA ALA A 265 4.75 14.44 -32.14
C ALA A 265 4.06 15.31 -31.08
N VAL A 266 2.73 15.29 -31.02
CA VAL A 266 1.98 16.04 -30.00
C VAL A 266 2.32 15.53 -28.60
N LEU A 267 2.35 14.21 -28.37
CA LEU A 267 2.73 13.64 -27.08
C LEU A 267 4.19 13.97 -26.71
N ALA A 268 5.11 13.91 -27.67
CA ALA A 268 6.53 14.22 -27.48
C ALA A 268 6.77 15.70 -27.14
N VAL A 269 6.01 16.61 -27.74
CA VAL A 269 6.04 18.03 -27.36
C VAL A 269 5.40 18.22 -26.00
N TRP A 270 4.25 17.59 -25.76
CA TRP A 270 3.47 17.79 -24.55
C TRP A 270 4.11 17.21 -23.29
N VAL A 271 4.89 16.11 -23.37
CA VAL A 271 5.60 15.62 -22.19
C VAL A 271 6.60 16.66 -21.65
N VAL A 272 7.13 17.52 -22.53
CA VAL A 272 8.09 18.57 -22.19
C VAL A 272 7.39 19.85 -21.72
N ILE A 273 6.38 20.33 -22.45
CA ILE A 273 5.75 21.63 -22.18
C ILE A 273 4.43 21.55 -21.39
N GLY A 274 3.83 20.37 -21.31
CA GLY A 274 2.53 20.14 -20.68
C GLY A 274 2.60 20.23 -19.16
N GLY A 275 1.51 20.73 -18.57
CA GLY A 275 1.36 20.85 -17.12
C GLY A 275 1.46 19.50 -16.39
N ILE A 276 1.89 19.55 -15.13
CA ILE A 276 1.74 18.42 -14.18
C ILE A 276 0.28 18.20 -13.84
N THR A 277 -0.07 16.96 -13.49
CA THR A 277 -1.36 16.73 -12.83
C THR A 277 -1.28 17.17 -11.37
N SER A 278 -2.42 17.32 -10.71
CA SER A 278 -2.46 17.79 -9.31
C SER A 278 -1.71 16.88 -8.35
N ASP A 279 -1.68 15.58 -8.65
CA ASP A 279 -1.24 14.55 -7.72
C ASP A 279 0.17 14.03 -8.05
N ASP A 280 0.84 14.57 -9.07
CA ASP A 280 2.20 14.17 -9.46
C ASP A 280 3.17 14.26 -8.26
N GLY A 281 3.13 15.38 -7.53
CA GLY A 281 3.97 15.57 -6.33
C GLY A 281 3.54 14.69 -5.15
N TYR A 282 2.24 14.40 -5.05
CA TYR A 282 1.69 13.55 -4.02
C TYR A 282 2.21 12.11 -4.15
N ILE A 283 2.05 11.54 -5.35
CA ILE A 283 2.51 10.20 -5.72
C ILE A 283 4.04 10.08 -5.64
N LEU A 284 4.77 11.08 -6.14
CA LEU A 284 6.23 11.03 -6.13
C LEU A 284 6.79 10.99 -4.70
N THR A 285 6.20 11.76 -3.78
CA THR A 285 6.64 11.78 -2.38
C THR A 285 6.33 10.45 -1.69
N MET A 286 5.17 9.86 -1.95
CA MET A 286 4.84 8.52 -1.43
C MET A 286 5.84 7.46 -1.90
N ILE A 287 6.23 7.51 -3.18
CA ILE A 287 7.23 6.59 -3.75
C ILE A 287 8.59 6.78 -3.08
N GLN A 288 9.03 8.02 -2.86
CA GLN A 288 10.32 8.30 -2.22
C GLN A 288 10.34 7.90 -0.74
N ALA A 289 9.26 8.16 -0.01
CA ALA A 289 9.15 7.79 1.41
C ALA A 289 9.12 6.27 1.65
N ARG A 290 8.84 5.48 0.62
CA ARG A 290 8.75 4.02 0.69
C ARG A 290 10.04 3.36 1.16
N ASP A 291 11.20 3.89 0.76
CA ASP A 291 12.49 3.26 1.09
C ASP A 291 12.80 3.36 2.59
N GLU A 292 12.38 4.45 3.24
CA GLU A 292 12.49 4.64 4.68
C GLU A 292 11.38 3.91 5.46
N THR A 293 10.16 3.88 4.91
CA THR A 293 9.01 3.30 5.62
C THR A 293 8.86 1.79 5.43
N GLY A 294 9.50 1.20 4.42
CA GLY A 294 9.45 -0.23 4.11
C GLY A 294 8.21 -0.69 3.31
N TYR A 295 7.22 0.18 3.10
CA TYR A 295 5.99 -0.12 2.35
C TYR A 295 5.46 1.11 1.61
N MET A 296 4.51 0.92 0.68
CA MET A 296 3.87 2.04 -0.02
C MET A 296 2.73 2.58 0.85
N GLY A 297 3.01 3.64 1.60
CA GLY A 297 2.06 4.32 2.49
C GLY A 297 1.54 5.63 1.91
N ASN A 298 0.35 6.04 2.37
CA ASN A 298 -0.16 7.36 2.09
C ASN A 298 0.56 8.42 2.95
N TYR A 299 1.67 8.95 2.45
CA TYR A 299 2.57 9.82 3.22
C TYR A 299 1.87 11.05 3.84
N TYR A 300 0.86 11.60 3.17
CA TYR A 300 0.21 12.86 3.57
C TYR A 300 -1.04 12.67 4.44
N ARG A 301 -1.66 11.49 4.43
CA ARG A 301 -3.01 11.31 4.99
C ARG A 301 -3.20 9.93 5.60
N TRP A 302 -4.29 9.80 6.37
CA TRP A 302 -4.77 8.54 6.91
C TRP A 302 -3.70 7.78 7.68
N PHE A 303 -2.89 8.50 8.47
CA PHE A 303 -1.91 7.89 9.38
C PHE A 303 -0.89 7.00 8.66
N ASN A 304 -0.54 7.33 7.41
CA ASN A 304 0.37 6.57 6.57
C ASN A 304 -0.08 5.12 6.33
N VAL A 305 -1.38 4.85 6.31
CA VAL A 305 -1.94 3.53 5.94
C VAL A 305 -1.48 3.15 4.52
N SER A 306 -1.27 1.85 4.28
CA SER A 306 -0.81 1.37 2.98
C SER A 306 -1.81 1.65 1.85
N GLU A 307 -1.30 2.03 0.68
CA GLU A 307 -2.06 2.15 -0.57
C GLU A 307 -2.47 0.80 -1.19
N THR A 308 -2.05 -0.31 -0.59
CA THR A 308 -2.50 -1.64 -1.00
C THR A 308 -4.02 -1.74 -0.79
N PRO A 309 -4.80 -2.16 -1.80
CA PRO A 309 -4.42 -2.97 -2.97
C PRO A 309 -4.06 -2.21 -4.26
N PHE A 310 -4.04 -0.88 -4.27
CA PHE A 310 -3.88 -0.05 -5.47
C PHE A 310 -2.43 0.40 -5.75
N ALA A 311 -1.45 -0.19 -5.09
CA ALA A 311 -0.04 0.21 -5.18
C ALA A 311 0.68 -0.17 -6.50
N LEU A 312 0.04 -0.90 -7.44
CA LEU A 312 0.70 -1.42 -8.64
C LEU A 312 1.31 -0.31 -9.50
N VAL A 313 0.57 0.76 -9.77
CA VAL A 313 1.05 1.88 -10.60
C VAL A 313 2.22 2.58 -9.92
N HIS A 314 2.11 2.84 -8.62
CA HIS A 314 3.20 3.39 -7.80
C HIS A 314 4.49 2.54 -7.92
N ARG A 315 4.37 1.21 -7.92
CA ARG A 315 5.52 0.30 -8.10
C ARG A 315 6.14 0.36 -9.50
N LEU A 316 5.35 0.59 -10.55
CA LEU A 316 5.87 0.75 -11.90
C LEU A 316 6.63 2.08 -12.04
N VAL A 317 6.08 3.16 -11.49
CA VAL A 317 6.73 4.48 -11.47
C VAL A 317 7.98 4.47 -10.58
N GLN A 318 7.96 3.72 -9.48
CA GLN A 318 9.12 3.55 -8.59
C GLN A 318 10.38 3.13 -9.36
N LEU A 319 10.26 2.14 -10.27
CA LEU A 319 11.39 1.66 -11.08
C LEU A 319 11.98 2.77 -11.96
N VAL A 320 11.16 3.74 -12.38
CA VAL A 320 11.59 4.89 -13.17
C VAL A 320 12.20 5.98 -12.28
N SER A 321 11.62 6.22 -11.09
CA SER A 321 12.12 7.23 -10.14
C SER A 321 13.49 6.87 -9.57
N GLU A 322 13.79 5.58 -9.41
CA GLU A 322 15.12 5.08 -9.01
C GLU A 322 16.19 5.44 -10.05
N TYR A 323 15.82 5.59 -11.32
CA TYR A 323 16.72 6.03 -12.38
C TYR A 323 16.82 7.56 -12.49
N SER A 324 15.69 8.29 -12.44
CA SER A 324 15.69 9.76 -12.48
C SER A 324 14.38 10.37 -12.00
N LEU A 325 14.50 11.50 -11.29
CA LEU A 325 13.39 12.31 -10.80
C LEU A 325 13.01 13.47 -11.75
N GLN A 326 13.60 13.52 -12.95
CA GLN A 326 13.23 14.55 -13.93
C GLN A 326 11.79 14.36 -14.39
N PRO A 327 10.95 15.42 -14.42
CA PRO A 327 9.53 15.30 -14.77
C PRO A 327 9.28 14.61 -16.12
N VAL A 328 10.11 14.87 -17.12
CA VAL A 328 10.01 14.24 -18.45
C VAL A 328 10.20 12.72 -18.35
N ILE A 329 11.19 12.27 -17.56
CA ILE A 329 11.49 10.85 -17.39
C ILE A 329 10.39 10.16 -16.58
N LEU A 330 9.96 10.78 -15.48
CA LEU A 330 8.89 10.27 -14.61
C LEU A 330 7.57 10.05 -15.35
N ARG A 331 7.27 10.86 -16.37
CA ARG A 331 6.05 10.74 -17.20
C ARG A 331 6.17 9.77 -18.36
N MET A 332 7.34 9.19 -18.62
CA MET A 332 7.52 8.25 -19.73
C MET A 332 6.61 7.02 -19.67
N PRO A 333 6.29 6.42 -18.49
CA PRO A 333 5.28 5.37 -18.40
C PRO A 333 3.93 5.81 -18.99
N SER A 334 3.49 7.03 -18.69
CA SER A 334 2.25 7.63 -19.20
C SER A 334 2.33 7.91 -20.71
N VAL A 335 3.47 8.39 -21.21
CA VAL A 335 3.69 8.53 -22.67
C VAL A 335 3.57 7.17 -23.37
N LEU A 336 4.24 6.13 -22.84
CA LEU A 336 4.19 4.79 -23.41
C LEU A 336 2.78 4.20 -23.36
N ALA A 337 2.07 4.36 -22.24
CA ALA A 337 0.68 3.94 -22.11
C ALA A 337 -0.24 4.66 -23.11
N GLY A 338 -0.02 5.96 -23.33
CA GLY A 338 -0.75 6.74 -24.34
C GLY A 338 -0.50 6.26 -25.76
N LEU A 339 0.77 6.00 -26.11
CA LEU A 339 1.14 5.44 -27.41
C LEU A 339 0.53 4.06 -27.66
N LEU A 340 0.59 3.17 -26.67
CA LEU A 340 -0.03 1.84 -26.76
C LEU A 340 -1.55 1.94 -26.89
N THR A 341 -2.18 2.82 -26.11
CA THR A 341 -3.62 3.09 -26.21
C THR A 341 -4.00 3.59 -27.59
N TRP A 342 -3.25 4.54 -28.15
CA TRP A 342 -3.47 5.03 -29.51
C TRP A 342 -3.35 3.91 -30.55
N LEU A 343 -2.34 3.05 -30.45
CA LEU A 343 -2.17 1.92 -31.37
C LEU A 343 -3.35 0.93 -31.29
N ILE A 344 -3.78 0.57 -30.08
CA ILE A 344 -4.91 -0.35 -29.86
C ILE A 344 -6.21 0.26 -30.40
N VAL A 345 -6.49 1.53 -30.08
CA VAL A 345 -7.73 2.19 -30.52
C VAL A 345 -7.74 2.38 -32.04
N SER A 346 -6.66 2.94 -32.60
CA SER A 346 -6.61 3.26 -34.03
C SER A 346 -6.68 2.02 -34.92
N ARG A 347 -5.99 0.93 -34.56
CA ARG A 347 -5.85 -0.26 -35.43
C ARG A 347 -6.67 -1.46 -34.98
N GLY A 348 -6.92 -1.60 -33.68
CA GLY A 348 -7.67 -2.73 -33.11
C GLY A 348 -9.16 -2.49 -33.06
N ILE A 349 -9.59 -1.24 -32.89
CA ILE A 349 -11.00 -0.88 -32.72
C ILE A 349 -11.51 -0.17 -33.98
N VAL A 350 -10.93 0.98 -34.32
CA VAL A 350 -11.49 1.84 -35.38
C VAL A 350 -11.31 1.24 -36.77
N GLN A 351 -10.13 0.73 -37.09
CA GLN A 351 -9.83 0.20 -38.43
C GLN A 351 -10.72 -1.01 -38.82
N PRO A 352 -10.96 -2.00 -37.95
CA PRO A 352 -11.86 -3.12 -38.26
C PRO A 352 -13.34 -2.72 -38.35
N LEU A 353 -13.77 -1.73 -37.54
CA LEU A 353 -15.17 -1.31 -37.48
C LEU A 353 -15.58 -0.35 -38.61
N CYS A 354 -14.63 0.35 -39.24
CA CYS A 354 -14.95 1.38 -40.24
C CYS A 354 -15.01 0.86 -41.68
N GLN A 355 -16.13 1.16 -42.36
CA GLN A 355 -16.28 0.99 -43.81
C GLN A 355 -15.31 1.89 -44.59
N PRO A 356 -14.78 1.45 -45.75
CA PRO A 356 -13.72 2.14 -46.49
C PRO A 356 -13.91 3.65 -46.71
N GLY A 357 -15.14 4.10 -46.97
CA GLY A 357 -15.45 5.50 -47.28
C GLY A 357 -15.52 6.46 -46.08
N ARG A 358 -15.59 5.96 -44.84
CA ARG A 358 -15.66 6.80 -43.61
C ARG A 358 -14.41 6.71 -42.74
N ARG A 359 -13.37 6.00 -43.18
CA ARG A 359 -12.18 5.72 -42.36
C ARG A 359 -11.44 6.99 -41.94
N LEU A 360 -11.13 7.88 -42.89
CA LEU A 360 -10.33 9.06 -42.59
C LEU A 360 -10.99 10.02 -41.58
N PRO A 361 -12.25 10.48 -41.77
CA PRO A 361 -12.87 11.41 -40.81
C PRO A 361 -13.05 10.79 -39.42
N VAL A 362 -13.39 9.50 -39.34
CA VAL A 362 -13.52 8.82 -38.04
C VAL A 362 -12.16 8.75 -37.34
N HIS A 363 -11.09 8.40 -38.05
CA HIS A 363 -9.75 8.35 -37.46
C HIS A 363 -9.24 9.72 -36.98
N LEU A 364 -9.55 10.80 -37.70
CA LEU A 364 -9.21 12.15 -37.28
C LEU A 364 -9.98 12.55 -36.01
N LEU A 365 -11.28 12.24 -35.97
CA LEU A 365 -12.09 12.48 -34.77
C LEU A 365 -11.58 11.66 -33.57
N THR A 366 -11.18 10.40 -33.80
CA THR A 366 -10.56 9.56 -32.76
C THR A 366 -9.25 10.16 -32.26
N ALA A 367 -8.37 10.65 -33.15
CA ALA A 367 -7.11 11.28 -32.76
C ALA A 367 -7.37 12.54 -31.94
N LEU A 368 -8.29 13.40 -32.39
CA LEU A 368 -8.67 14.60 -31.67
C LEU A 368 -9.19 14.26 -30.28
N PHE A 369 -10.17 13.35 -30.19
CA PHE A 369 -10.76 12.94 -28.91
C PHE A 369 -9.72 12.33 -27.97
N PHE A 370 -8.88 11.42 -28.47
CA PHE A 370 -7.78 10.83 -27.71
C PHE A 370 -6.87 11.91 -27.14
N LEU A 371 -6.39 12.84 -27.96
CA LEU A 371 -5.50 13.92 -27.51
C LEU A 371 -6.21 14.85 -26.51
N THR A 372 -7.45 15.24 -26.76
CA THR A 372 -8.20 16.12 -25.85
C THR A 372 -8.42 15.50 -24.47
N CYS A 373 -8.55 14.17 -24.39
CA CYS A 373 -8.69 13.47 -23.12
C CYS A 373 -7.34 13.16 -22.48
N TRP A 374 -6.32 12.81 -23.27
CA TRP A 374 -5.04 12.33 -22.76
C TRP A 374 -4.16 13.47 -22.23
N LEU A 375 -4.01 14.55 -23.00
CA LEU A 375 -3.07 15.62 -22.71
C LEU A 375 -3.30 16.31 -21.35
N PRO A 376 -4.54 16.68 -20.94
CA PRO A 376 -4.76 17.35 -19.66
C PRO A 376 -4.79 16.41 -18.44
N TYR A 377 -5.13 15.13 -18.61
CA TYR A 377 -5.47 14.25 -17.49
C TYR A 377 -4.57 13.02 -17.33
N ALA A 378 -3.96 12.54 -18.40
CA ALA A 378 -3.21 11.27 -18.43
C ALA A 378 -1.72 11.46 -18.72
N MET A 379 -1.21 12.68 -18.53
CA MET A 379 0.19 13.08 -18.73
C MET A 379 0.88 13.42 -17.39
N GLY A 380 0.57 12.63 -16.36
CA GLY A 380 1.14 12.72 -15.01
C GLY A 380 1.61 11.35 -14.51
N LEU A 381 1.68 11.20 -13.18
CA LEU A 381 2.01 9.93 -12.51
C LEU A 381 0.80 9.07 -12.17
#